data_AF-A0AAR2LVS4-F1
#
_entry.id   AF-A0AAR2LVS4-F1
#
_cell.length_a   1.000
_cell.length_b   1.000
_cell.length_c   1.000
_cell.angle_alpha   90.00
_cell.angle_beta   90.00
_cell.angle_gamma   90.00
#
_symmetry.space_group_name_H-M   'P 1'
#
loop_
_entity.id
_entity.type
_entity.pdbx_description
1 polymer ?
#
loop_
_entity_poly.entity_id
_entity_poly.type
_entity_poly.pdbx_seq_one_letter_code
_entity_poly.pdbx_strand_id
1 'polypeptide(L)' 'MCRQPCVKDVSLQSQSKCGVCEQIQTDPVSINCGHTFCRQCINSYWSHSAESGDFPCPRCRKRFKTRPVTHPCSNTEESM' A
#
# COMPACT_ATOMS: atom_id res chain seq x y z
N MET A 1 -2.00 10.94 -29.75
CA MET A 1 -1.69 10.00 -28.66
C MET A 1 -0.96 10.76 -27.57
N CYS A 2 -1.59 10.92 -26.41
CA CYS A 2 -1.14 11.87 -25.40
C CYS A 2 0.30 11.60 -24.93
N ARG A 3 1.10 12.67 -25.03
CA ARG A 3 2.44 12.82 -24.47
C ARG A 3 2.37 12.65 -22.95
N GLN A 4 3.12 11.69 -22.43
CA GLN A 4 3.69 11.72 -21.08
C GLN A 4 4.74 10.61 -20.95
N PRO A 5 6.05 10.92 -20.88
CA PRO A 5 6.94 10.09 -20.10
C PRO A 5 6.53 10.28 -18.62
N CYS A 6 6.14 9.20 -17.94
CA CYS A 6 5.86 9.25 -16.50
C CYS A 6 7.19 9.40 -15.76
N VAL A 7 7.79 10.59 -15.84
CA VAL A 7 8.97 10.95 -15.06
C VAL A 7 8.53 11.07 -13.60
N LYS A 8 8.86 10.05 -12.81
CA LYS A 8 9.08 10.22 -11.38
C LYS A 8 10.57 10.07 -11.16
N ASP A 9 11.33 11.09 -11.57
CA ASP A 9 12.66 11.31 -11.02
C ASP A 9 12.47 11.73 -9.55
N VAL A 10 12.87 10.85 -8.63
CA VAL A 10 13.33 11.27 -7.31
C VAL A 10 14.42 10.31 -6.87
N SER A 11 15.65 10.71 -7.15
CA SER A 11 16.83 10.17 -6.52
C SER A 11 16.87 10.66 -5.06
N LEU A 12 16.41 9.83 -4.12
CA LEU A 12 16.91 9.68 -2.73
C LEU A 12 15.96 8.75 -1.95
N GLN A 13 16.45 7.53 -1.65
CA GLN A 13 15.86 6.52 -0.77
C GLN A 13 14.52 5.92 -1.22
N SER A 14 14.49 4.58 -1.31
CA SER A 14 13.35 3.73 -1.65
C SER A 14 12.23 3.77 -0.58
N GLN A 15 11.73 4.94 -0.25
CA GLN A 15 10.64 5.11 0.70
C GLN A 15 9.32 4.83 -0.03
N SER A 16 8.76 3.64 0.19
CA SER A 16 7.48 3.25 -0.39
C SER A 16 6.38 4.25 0.01
N LYS A 17 5.82 4.99 -0.96
CA LYS A 17 4.73 5.94 -0.70
C LYS A 17 3.38 5.22 -0.74
N CYS A 18 2.45 5.65 0.10
CA CYS A 18 1.12 5.06 0.15
C CYS A 18 0.37 5.33 -1.15
N GLY A 19 -0.19 4.29 -1.79
CA GLY A 19 -1.00 4.43 -3.00
C GLY A 19 -2.36 5.14 -2.82
N VAL A 20 -2.67 5.64 -1.62
CA VAL A 20 -3.92 6.34 -1.26
C VAL A 20 -3.65 7.79 -0.83
N CYS A 21 -2.76 8.01 0.15
CA CYS A 21 -2.45 9.35 0.67
C CYS A 21 -1.13 9.94 0.15
N GLU A 22 -0.38 9.18 -0.65
CA GLU A 22 0.91 9.56 -1.24
C GLU A 22 2.01 9.95 -0.23
N GLN A 23 1.76 9.74 1.06
CA GLN A 23 2.73 9.96 2.13
C GLN A 23 3.77 8.85 2.20
N ILE A 24 4.97 9.20 2.65
CA ILE A 24 6.03 8.24 3.00
C ILE A 24 5.50 7.29 4.07
N GLN A 25 5.60 5.98 3.82
CA GLN A 25 5.08 4.96 4.74
C GLN A 25 6.17 4.48 5.67
N THR A 26 6.02 4.78 6.96
CA THR A 26 6.83 4.16 8.03
C THR A 26 6.35 2.74 8.35
N ASP A 27 5.06 2.46 8.14
CA ASP A 27 4.43 1.14 8.35
C ASP A 27 3.61 0.74 7.10
N PRO A 28 4.30 0.34 6.00
CA PRO A 28 3.65 -0.15 4.80
C PRO A 28 2.95 -1.50 5.06
N VAL A 29 1.65 -1.56 4.80
CA VAL A 29 0.87 -2.79 4.82
C VAL A 29 0.74 -3.33 3.40
N SER A 30 1.37 -4.47 3.15
CA SER A 30 1.23 -5.19 1.89
C SER A 30 -0.01 -6.09 1.92
N ILE A 31 -0.87 -5.95 0.92
CA ILE A 31 -2.04 -6.80 0.72
C ILE A 31 -1.70 -7.92 -0.27
N ASN A 32 -2.38 -9.06 -0.19
CA ASN A 32 -2.27 -10.23 -1.10
C ASN A 32 -2.43 -9.93 -2.62
N CYS A 33 -2.79 -8.70 -3.02
CA CYS A 33 -2.74 -8.28 -4.43
C CYS A 33 -1.39 -7.72 -4.87
N GLY A 34 -0.40 -7.60 -3.97
CA GLY A 34 0.90 -6.97 -4.23
C GLY A 34 0.90 -5.44 -4.17
N HIS A 35 -0.18 -4.83 -3.67
CA HIS A 35 -0.22 -3.38 -3.42
C HIS A 35 0.00 -3.07 -1.93
N THR A 36 0.65 -1.95 -1.68
CA THR A 36 1.08 -1.54 -0.34
C THR A 36 0.47 -0.19 0.04
N PHE A 37 -0.05 -0.10 1.26
CA PHE A 37 -0.75 1.08 1.77
C PHE A 37 -0.44 1.36 3.22
N CYS A 38 -0.63 2.61 3.63
CA CYS A 38 -0.35 3.02 4.99
C CYS A 38 -1.35 2.35 5.92
N ARG A 39 -0.92 1.88 7.10
CA ARG A 39 -1.81 1.22 8.06
C ARG A 39 -3.08 2.01 8.36
N GLN A 40 -2.99 3.33 8.48
CA GLN A 40 -4.16 4.21 8.68
C GLN A 40 -5.12 4.17 7.49
N CYS A 41 -4.58 4.26 6.28
CA CYS A 41 -5.32 4.30 5.02
C CYS A 41 -6.10 3.02 4.78
N ILE A 42 -5.41 1.88 4.93
CA ILE A 42 -6.02 0.57 4.70
C ILE A 42 -6.99 0.21 5.82
N ASN A 43 -6.69 0.58 7.07
CA ASN A 43 -7.60 0.36 8.18
C ASN A 43 -8.87 1.21 8.03
N SER A 44 -8.74 2.51 7.73
CA SER A 44 -9.90 3.36 7.44
C SER A 44 -10.76 2.80 6.30
N TYR A 45 -10.14 2.41 5.19
CA TYR A 45 -10.85 1.84 4.05
C TYR A 45 -11.60 0.54 4.41
N TRP A 46 -10.99 -0.34 5.20
CA TRP A 46 -11.63 -1.57 5.67
C TRP A 46 -12.61 -1.37 6.81
N SER A 47 -12.47 -0.35 7.64
CA SER A 47 -13.43 -0.05 8.71
C SER A 47 -14.83 0.19 8.14
N HIS A 48 -14.92 0.80 6.95
CA HIS A 48 -16.18 0.95 6.23
C HIS A 48 -16.67 -0.33 5.51
N SER A 49 -15.77 -1.27 5.21
CA SER A 49 -16.11 -2.50 4.48
C SER A 49 -16.25 -3.74 5.40
N ALA A 50 -15.90 -3.60 6.69
CA ALA A 50 -15.86 -4.70 7.65
C ALA A 50 -17.22 -5.37 7.84
N GLU A 51 -18.32 -4.62 7.67
CA GLU A 51 -19.69 -5.13 7.77
C GLU A 51 -20.03 -6.15 6.67
N SER A 52 -19.35 -6.09 5.51
CA SER A 52 -19.55 -7.05 4.41
C SER A 52 -18.70 -8.32 4.54
N GLY A 53 -17.76 -8.38 5.49
CA GLY A 53 -16.83 -9.51 5.64
C GLY A 53 -15.77 -9.62 4.53
N ASP A 54 -15.71 -8.64 3.63
CA ASP A 54 -14.73 -8.55 2.55
C ASP A 54 -13.74 -7.40 2.80
N PHE A 55 -12.48 -7.62 2.47
CA PHE A 55 -11.41 -6.64 2.51
C PHE A 55 -10.98 -6.28 1.08
N PRO A 56 -11.63 -5.31 0.40
CA PRO A 56 -11.22 -4.88 -0.93
C PRO A 56 -9.88 -4.12 -0.91
N CYS A 57 -9.12 -4.23 -2.00
CA CYS A 57 -7.98 -3.37 -2.26
C CYS A 57 -8.44 -1.99 -2.78
N PRO A 58 -7.96 -0.86 -2.24
CA PRO A 58 -8.36 0.46 -2.73
C PRO A 58 -7.82 0.78 -4.14
N ARG A 59 -6.73 0.12 -4.58
CA ARG A 59 -6.12 0.36 -5.90
C ARG A 59 -6.73 -0.45 -7.03
N CYS A 60 -6.96 -1.75 -6.82
CA CYS A 60 -7.42 -2.68 -7.84
C CYS A 60 -8.77 -3.34 -7.52
N ARG A 61 -9.39 -3.00 -6.39
CA ARG A 61 -10.69 -3.51 -5.92
C ARG A 61 -10.77 -5.04 -5.74
N LYS A 62 -9.63 -5.75 -5.77
CA LYS A 62 -9.56 -7.18 -5.45
C LYS A 62 -10.00 -7.42 -4.01
N ARG A 63 -11.01 -8.28 -3.81
CA ARG A 63 -11.59 -8.59 -2.50
C ARG A 63 -10.88 -9.77 -1.86
N PHE A 64 -10.64 -9.69 -0.56
CA PHE A 64 -10.05 -10.76 0.24
C PHE A 64 -10.99 -11.12 1.38
N LYS A 65 -11.21 -12.42 1.61
CA LYS A 65 -12.09 -12.92 2.69
C LYS A 65 -11.39 -13.05 4.04
N THR A 66 -10.07 -12.90 4.07
CA THR A 66 -9.26 -12.95 5.28
C THR A 66 -8.59 -11.62 5.50
N ARG A 67 -8.62 -11.12 6.74
CA ARG A 67 -7.89 -9.92 7.13
C ARG A 67 -6.41 -10.23 6.92
N PRO A 68 -5.72 -9.58 5.98
CA PRO A 68 -4.33 -9.91 5.69
C PRO A 68 -3.50 -9.60 6.93
N VAL A 69 -2.71 -10.58 7.34
CA VAL A 69 -1.73 -10.42 8.42
C VAL A 69 -0.71 -9.41 7.91
N THR A 70 -0.63 -8.28 8.60
CA THR A 70 0.29 -7.21 8.24
C THR A 70 1.70 -7.69 8.56
N HIS A 71 2.40 -8.21 7.56
CA HIS A 71 3.84 -8.41 7.68
C HIS A 71 4.50 -7.03 7.51
N PRO A 72 5.15 -6.48 8.55
CA PRO A 72 5.94 -5.27 8.37
C PRO A 72 6.98 -5.55 7.29
N CYS A 73 7.09 -4.65 6.31
CA CYS A 73 8.15 -4.73 5.32
C CYS A 73 9.46 -4.38 6.03
N SER A 74 10.21 -5.38 6.48
CA SER A 74 11.59 -5.20 6.94
C SER A 74 12.40 -4.69 5.74
N ASN A 75 12.61 -3.38 5.66
CA ASN A 75 13.65 -2.82 4.81
C ASN A 75 14.99 -3.24 5.45
N THR A 76 15.51 -4.41 5.09
CA THR A 76 16.89 -4.76 5.42
C THR A 76 17.78 -3.98 4.47
N GLU A 77 18.11 -2.74 4.85
CA GLU A 77 19.41 -2.15 4.49
C GLU A 77 20.39 -2.51 5.62
N GLU A 78 20.65 -3.80 5.78
CA GLU A 78 21.90 -4.28 6.38
C GLU A 78 22.93 -4.27 5.25
N SER A 79 23.64 -3.14 5.13
CA SER A 79 24.90 -3.07 4.41
C SER A 79 25.75 -2.03 5.13
N MET A 80 26.36 -2.44 6.25
CA MET A 80 27.78 -2.82 6.29
C MET A 80 28.14 -3.35 7.67
#